data_AF-A0A1H9AHZ7-F1
#
_entry.id   AF-A0A1H9AHZ7-F1
#
_cell.length_a   1.000
_cell.length_b   1.000
_cell.length_c   1.000
_cell.angle_alpha   90.00
_cell.angle_beta   90.00
_cell.angle_gamma   90.00
#
_symmetry.space_group_name_H-M   'P 1'
#
loop_
_entity.id
_entity.type
_entity.pdbx_description
1 polymer ?
#
loop_
_entity_poly.entity_id
_entity_poly.type
_entity_poly.pdbx_seq_one_letter_code
_entity_poly.pdbx_strand_id
1 'polypeptide(L)'
;MGPSAEVEVAGTLSGVQADCLFCKLHDSSLHEILVESDNFVVRWDNYPLSKGHVELVPRRHIESFFDMTAVEIVEAYTLMTQAREEIDDQFGPAAYTIGVNDGTAAGRTVDHLHIHLIPRYEGDVDDPRGGIRQILPGPHPDEWAPRS
;
A
#
# COMPACT_ATOMS: atom_id res chain seq x y z
N MET A 1 30.31 34.15 4.21
CA MET A 1 30.68 32.83 4.78
C MET A 1 29.70 32.56 5.91
N GLY A 2 28.52 32.04 5.59
CA GLY A 2 27.55 31.57 6.58
C GLY A 2 27.91 30.14 6.98
N PRO A 3 27.63 29.70 8.21
CA PRO A 3 27.92 28.33 8.60
C PRO A 3 27.01 27.39 7.83
N SER A 4 27.62 26.47 7.08
CA SER A 4 26.94 25.30 6.56
C SER A 4 26.41 24.52 7.77
N ALA A 5 25.08 24.43 7.89
CA ALA A 5 24.46 23.51 8.82
C ALA A 5 24.72 22.10 8.27
N GLU A 6 25.63 21.38 8.93
CA GLU A 6 25.72 19.93 8.80
C GLU A 6 24.40 19.35 9.28
N VAL A 7 23.66 18.73 8.36
CA VAL A 7 22.51 17.91 8.72
C VAL A 7 23.08 16.63 9.31
N GLU A 8 23.09 16.55 10.64
CA GLU A 8 23.30 15.28 11.33
C GLU A 8 22.16 14.33 10.94
N VAL A 9 22.47 13.36 10.07
CA VAL A 9 21.60 12.21 9.82
C VAL A 9 21.72 11.29 11.03
N ALA A 10 21.01 11.63 12.10
CA ALA A 10 20.81 10.76 13.24
C ALA A 10 19.75 9.72 12.89
N GLY A 11 20.12 8.44 12.86
CA GLY A 11 19.16 7.36 12.63
C GLY A 11 19.81 6.00 12.46
N THR A 12 20.31 5.45 13.57
CA THR A 12 20.74 4.06 13.76
C THR A 12 19.84 3.03 13.09
N LEU A 13 20.47 1.98 12.53
CA LEU A 13 19.86 0.74 12.07
C LEU A 13 19.04 0.08 13.21
N SER A 14 17.76 0.41 13.34
CA SER A 14 16.82 -0.33 14.19
C SER A 14 15.41 -0.38 13.57
N GLY A 15 15.35 -0.58 12.24
CA GLY A 15 14.14 -0.49 11.44
C GLY A 15 13.16 -1.66 11.54
N VAL A 16 13.11 -2.39 12.65
CA VAL A 16 12.21 -3.54 12.86
C VAL A 16 11.65 -3.47 14.28
N GLN A 17 10.34 -3.61 14.44
CA GLN A 17 9.66 -3.63 15.74
C GLN A 17 9.15 -5.04 16.07
N ALA A 18 9.50 -5.56 17.25
CA ALA A 18 9.21 -6.95 17.64
C ALA A 18 7.71 -7.30 17.69
N ASP A 19 6.86 -6.34 18.03
CA ASP A 19 5.41 -6.54 18.16
C ASP A 19 4.64 -6.19 16.89
N CYS A 20 5.31 -5.70 15.85
CA CYS A 20 4.68 -5.35 14.59
C CYS A 20 4.48 -6.60 13.71
N LEU A 21 3.25 -6.80 13.22
CA LEU A 21 2.89 -7.88 12.30
C LEU A 21 3.79 -7.87 11.05
N PHE A 22 3.90 -6.71 10.40
CA PHE A 22 4.66 -6.51 9.17
C PHE A 22 6.18 -6.42 9.36
N CYS A 23 6.67 -6.45 10.60
CA CYS A 23 8.09 -6.68 10.87
C CYS A 23 8.45 -8.17 10.88
N LYS A 24 7.47 -9.06 10.94
CA LYS A 24 7.65 -10.53 10.98
C LYS A 24 7.53 -11.15 9.59
N LEU A 25 7.99 -10.47 8.54
CA LEU A 25 7.83 -10.89 7.13
C LEU A 25 8.32 -12.31 6.81
N HIS A 26 9.26 -12.84 7.60
CA HIS A 26 9.77 -14.21 7.44
C HIS A 26 8.87 -15.30 8.05
N ASP A 27 7.85 -14.93 8.82
CA ASP A 27 6.90 -15.86 9.40
C ASP A 27 5.86 -16.30 8.36
N SER A 28 6.13 -17.44 7.72
CA SER A 28 5.25 -18.04 6.72
C SER A 28 3.85 -18.43 7.23
N SER A 29 3.63 -18.44 8.55
CA SER A 29 2.28 -18.63 9.11
C SER A 29 1.43 -17.36 9.07
N LEU A 30 2.07 -16.20 8.90
CA LEU A 30 1.44 -14.88 8.86
C LEU A 30 1.43 -14.28 7.46
N HIS A 31 2.43 -14.61 6.63
CA HIS A 31 2.64 -13.99 5.33
C HIS A 31 2.87 -15.04 4.24
N GLU A 32 2.05 -14.96 3.19
CA GLU A 32 2.29 -15.64 1.93
C GLU A 32 2.83 -14.61 0.92
N ILE A 33 4.04 -14.84 0.41
CA ILE A 33 4.77 -13.87 -0.41
C ILE A 33 4.55 -14.16 -1.89
N LEU A 34 4.18 -13.12 -2.64
CA LEU A 34 4.02 -13.16 -4.10
C LEU A 34 5.34 -12.86 -4.80
N VAL A 35 5.91 -11.68 -4.53
CA VAL A 35 7.20 -11.22 -5.06
C VAL A 35 7.89 -10.37 -3.99
N GLU A 36 9.23 -10.29 -4.03
CA GLU A 36 10.00 -9.48 -3.09
C GLU A 36 11.20 -8.82 -3.76
N SER A 37 11.75 -7.83 -3.06
CA SER A 37 12.92 -7.02 -3.45
C SER A 37 13.77 -6.72 -2.22
N ASP A 38 14.78 -5.88 -2.39
CA ASP A 38 15.72 -5.53 -1.31
C ASP A 38 15.01 -4.75 -0.19
N ASN A 39 14.10 -3.84 -0.54
CA ASN A 39 13.42 -2.96 0.41
C ASN A 39 11.94 -3.29 0.61
N PHE A 40 11.30 -4.07 -0.26
CA PHE A 40 9.88 -4.40 -0.16
C PHE A 40 9.56 -5.88 -0.31
N VAL A 41 8.45 -6.27 0.30
CA VAL A 41 7.79 -7.56 0.11
C VAL A 41 6.37 -7.32 -0.35
N VAL A 42 5.92 -8.06 -1.36
CA VAL A 42 4.51 -8.15 -1.76
C VAL A 42 3.93 -9.42 -1.20
N ARG A 43 2.90 -9.27 -0.39
CA ARG A 43 2.20 -10.39 0.24
C ARG A 43 0.73 -10.40 -0.15
N TRP A 44 0.13 -11.58 -0.14
CA TRP A 44 -1.32 -11.69 -0.21
C TRP A 44 -1.95 -11.13 1.08
N ASP A 45 -3.01 -10.34 0.92
CA ASP A 45 -3.79 -9.86 2.06
C ASP A 45 -4.53 -11.04 2.73
N ASN A 46 -4.53 -11.08 4.06
CA ASN A 46 -5.24 -12.11 4.83
C ASN A 46 -6.76 -11.87 4.85
N TYR A 47 -7.19 -10.64 4.57
CA TYR A 47 -8.58 -10.18 4.52
C TYR A 47 -8.83 -9.43 3.20
N PRO A 48 -8.71 -10.12 2.06
CA PRO A 48 -8.71 -9.48 0.75
C PRO A 48 -10.06 -8.83 0.42
N LEU A 49 -10.05 -7.61 -0.13
CA LEU A 49 -11.27 -6.96 -0.64
C LEU A 49 -11.78 -7.60 -1.94
N SER A 50 -10.87 -8.20 -2.71
CA SER A 50 -11.16 -8.90 -3.95
C SER A 50 -10.12 -9.98 -4.21
N LYS A 51 -10.43 -10.91 -5.12
CA LYS A 51 -9.48 -11.96 -5.51
C LYS A 51 -8.19 -11.31 -6.03
N GLY A 52 -7.06 -11.73 -5.47
CA GLY A 52 -5.75 -11.21 -5.84
C GLY A 52 -5.32 -9.93 -5.12
N HIS A 53 -6.04 -9.49 -4.08
CA HIS A 53 -5.59 -8.36 -3.26
C HIS A 53 -4.23 -8.67 -2.59
N VAL A 54 -3.25 -7.80 -2.86
CA VAL A 54 -1.93 -7.84 -2.23
C VAL A 54 -1.59 -6.53 -1.55
N GLU A 55 -0.64 -6.60 -0.63
CA GLU A 55 -0.05 -5.47 0.08
C GLU A 55 1.46 -5.42 -0.17
N LEU A 56 1.95 -4.26 -0.61
CA LEU A 56 3.38 -3.95 -0.63
C LEU A 56 3.79 -3.40 0.73
N VAL A 57 4.75 -4.05 1.37
CA VAL A 57 5.21 -3.72 2.72
C VAL A 57 6.72 -3.45 2.68
N PRO A 58 7.22 -2.28 3.12
CA PRO A 58 8.64 -2.04 3.23
C PRO A 58 9.22 -2.91 4.34
N ARG A 59 10.43 -3.44 4.14
CA ARG A 59 11.16 -4.20 5.18
C ARG A 59 11.52 -3.32 6.37
N ARG A 60 11.83 -2.05 6.10
CA ARG A 60 12.04 -1.04 7.13
C ARG A 60 10.69 -0.63 7.71
N HIS A 61 10.59 -0.65 9.02
CA HIS A 61 9.42 -0.18 9.75
C HIS A 61 9.31 1.34 9.61
N ILE A 62 8.36 1.76 8.78
CA ILE A 62 7.86 3.13 8.66
C ILE A 62 6.35 3.08 8.71
N GLU A 63 5.72 4.12 9.22
CA GLU A 63 4.27 4.17 9.33
C GLU A 63 3.64 4.95 8.18
N SER A 64 4.32 6.01 7.72
CA SER A 64 3.79 6.90 6.71
C SER A 64 4.36 6.60 5.32
N PHE A 65 3.50 6.74 4.31
CA PHE A 65 3.93 6.79 2.91
C PHE A 65 4.96 7.90 2.66
N PHE A 66 4.86 8.99 3.41
CA PHE A 66 5.74 10.15 3.29
C PHE A 66 7.13 9.95 3.93
N ASP A 67 7.33 8.83 4.66
CA ASP A 67 8.62 8.47 5.26
C ASP A 67 9.50 7.60 4.33
N MET A 68 8.99 7.26 3.13
CA MET A 68 9.76 6.54 2.13
C MET A 68 10.87 7.42 1.55
N THR A 69 12.04 6.82 1.37
CA THR A 69 13.14 7.40 0.61
C THR A 69 12.83 7.40 -0.89
N ALA A 70 13.55 8.21 -1.66
CA ALA A 70 13.42 8.22 -3.12
C ALA A 70 13.73 6.84 -3.76
N VAL A 71 14.64 6.07 -3.15
CA VAL A 71 14.97 4.70 -3.59
C VAL A 71 13.78 3.78 -3.36
N GLU A 72 13.21 3.81 -2.15
CA GLU A 72 12.02 3.01 -1.80
C GLU A 72 10.82 3.33 -2.70
N ILE A 73 10.61 4.59 -3.08
CA ILE A 73 9.51 4.99 -3.99
C ILE A 73 9.66 4.34 -5.38
N VAL A 74 10.86 4.38 -5.96
CA VAL A 74 11.13 3.81 -7.30
C VAL A 74 11.00 2.29 -7.27
N GLU A 75 11.51 1.66 -6.20
CA GLU A 75 11.44 0.23 -6.01
C GLU A 75 10.00 -0.25 -5.79
N ALA A 76 9.22 0.45 -4.96
CA ALA A 76 7.80 0.16 -4.74
C ALA A 76 7.01 0.21 -6.06
N TYR A 77 7.22 1.22 -6.90
CA TYR A 77 6.58 1.30 -8.22
C TYR A 77 6.95 0.12 -9.13
N THR A 78 8.24 -0.24 -9.16
CA THR A 78 8.74 -1.35 -9.98
C THR A 78 8.13 -2.68 -9.53
N LEU A 79 8.15 -2.94 -8.22
CA LEU A 79 7.61 -4.16 -7.63
C LEU A 79 6.09 -4.24 -7.75
N MET A 80 5.38 -3.11 -7.62
CA MET A 80 3.94 -3.00 -7.85
C MET A 80 3.57 -3.44 -9.27
N THR A 81 4.37 -3.04 -10.27
CA THR A 81 4.14 -3.40 -11.66
C THR A 81 4.33 -4.90 -11.89
N GLN A 82 5.37 -5.50 -11.29
CA GLN A 82 5.61 -6.95 -11.34
C GLN A 82 4.48 -7.75 -10.67
N ALA A 83 4.05 -7.31 -9.48
CA ALA A 83 2.93 -7.95 -8.79
C ALA A 83 1.63 -7.89 -9.61
N ARG A 84 1.38 -6.76 -10.28
CA ARG A 84 0.24 -6.60 -11.17
C ARG A 84 0.29 -7.60 -12.33
N GLU A 85 1.43 -7.77 -12.99
CA GLU A 85 1.59 -8.73 -14.11
C GLU A 85 1.26 -10.17 -13.66
N GLU A 86 1.78 -10.59 -12.52
CA GLU A 86 1.49 -11.91 -11.95
C GLU A 86 0.00 -12.09 -11.60
N ILE A 87 -0.63 -11.05 -11.04
CA ILE A 87 -2.08 -11.05 -10.74
C ILE A 87 -2.91 -11.07 -12.03
N ASP A 88 -2.51 -10.32 -13.05
CA ASP A 88 -3.16 -10.29 -14.37
C ASP A 88 -3.17 -11.70 -14.98
N ASP A 89 -2.04 -12.40 -14.95
CA ASP A 89 -1.90 -13.77 -15.46
C ASP A 89 -2.72 -14.80 -14.67
N GLN A 90 -2.76 -14.68 -13.33
CA GLN A 90 -3.48 -15.63 -12.49
C GLN A 90 -5.00 -15.42 -12.47
N PHE A 91 -5.46 -14.17 -12.50
CA PHE A 91 -6.85 -13.83 -12.16
C PHE A 91 -7.58 -12.95 -13.16
N GLY A 92 -6.89 -12.35 -14.14
CA GLY A 92 -7.50 -11.53 -15.20
C GLY A 92 -8.48 -10.46 -14.70
N PRO A 93 -8.09 -9.56 -13.77
CA PRO A 93 -8.94 -8.45 -13.37
C PRO A 93 -9.12 -7.43 -14.50
N ALA A 94 -10.20 -6.65 -14.41
CA ALA A 94 -10.51 -5.61 -15.39
C ALA A 94 -9.78 -4.28 -15.09
N ALA A 95 -9.48 -4.01 -13.82
CA ALA A 95 -8.80 -2.80 -13.38
C ALA A 95 -8.19 -3.00 -11.97
N TYR A 96 -7.65 -1.93 -11.39
CA TYR A 96 -7.07 -1.93 -10.04
C TYR A 96 -7.44 -0.65 -9.27
N THR A 97 -7.60 -0.79 -7.95
CA THR A 97 -7.52 0.31 -6.99
C THR A 97 -6.17 0.21 -6.28
N ILE A 98 -5.41 1.30 -6.25
CA ILE A 98 -4.17 1.41 -5.47
C ILE A 98 -4.42 2.41 -4.34
N GLY A 99 -4.11 2.03 -3.09
CA GLY A 99 -4.46 2.86 -1.94
C GLY A 99 -3.51 2.72 -0.76
N VAL A 100 -3.43 3.77 0.05
CA VAL A 100 -2.71 3.80 1.31
C VAL A 100 -3.58 4.52 2.34
N ASN A 101 -3.75 3.91 3.51
CA ASN A 101 -4.29 4.60 4.66
C ASN A 101 -3.13 5.17 5.48
N ASP A 102 -2.87 6.46 5.35
CA ASP A 102 -1.78 7.15 6.05
C ASP A 102 -2.28 7.71 7.40
N GLY A 103 -2.01 6.97 8.48
CA GLY A 103 -2.45 7.28 9.83
C GLY A 103 -3.81 6.67 10.23
N THR A 104 -4.05 6.57 11.53
CA THR A 104 -5.27 5.95 12.09
C THR A 104 -6.55 6.65 11.64
N ALA A 105 -6.54 7.98 11.50
CA ALA A 105 -7.70 8.75 11.04
C ALA A 105 -8.09 8.44 9.58
N ALA A 106 -7.13 7.98 8.77
CA ALA A 106 -7.37 7.49 7.42
C ALA A 106 -7.81 6.01 7.39
N GLY A 107 -7.96 5.36 8.54
CA GLY A 107 -8.39 3.96 8.64
C GLY A 107 -7.25 2.94 8.68
N ARG A 108 -6.01 3.35 8.95
CA ARG A 108 -4.88 2.40 9.13
C ARG A 108 -5.08 1.58 10.41
N THR A 109 -4.96 0.26 10.30
CA THR A 109 -5.14 -0.69 11.44
C THR A 109 -3.84 -1.37 11.89
N VAL A 110 -2.82 -1.42 11.03
CA VAL A 110 -1.47 -1.87 11.36
C VAL A 110 -0.51 -0.69 11.17
N ASP A 111 0.19 -0.30 12.24
CA ASP A 111 1.14 0.82 12.23
C ASP A 111 2.48 0.39 11.61
N HIS A 112 2.43 0.08 10.32
CA HIS A 112 3.55 -0.15 9.42
C HIS A 112 2.98 0.01 8.02
N LEU A 113 3.57 0.87 7.20
CA LEU A 113 3.14 1.17 5.85
C LEU A 113 2.84 -0.11 5.06
N HIS A 114 1.68 -0.13 4.43
CA HIS A 114 1.28 -1.15 3.48
C HIS A 114 0.52 -0.45 2.36
N ILE A 115 0.95 -0.69 1.13
CA ILE A 115 0.32 -0.12 -0.06
C ILE A 115 -0.53 -1.21 -0.69
N HIS A 116 -1.83 -0.97 -0.73
CA HIS A 116 -2.80 -1.91 -1.29
C HIS A 116 -2.75 -1.89 -2.81
N LEU A 117 -2.72 -3.08 -3.42
CA LEU A 117 -3.02 -3.30 -4.83
C LEU A 117 -4.24 -4.22 -4.90
N ILE A 118 -5.40 -3.62 -5.17
CA ILE A 118 -6.69 -4.29 -5.11
C ILE A 118 -7.20 -4.50 -6.54
N PRO A 119 -7.25 -5.73 -7.04
CA PRO A 119 -7.82 -6.03 -8.35
C PRO A 119 -9.32 -5.70 -8.37
N ARG A 120 -9.82 -5.21 -9.50
CA ARG A 120 -11.22 -4.81 -9.71
C ARG A 120 -11.80 -5.62 -10.85
N TYR A 121 -13.05 -6.02 -10.70
CA TYR A 121 -13.75 -6.88 -11.65
C TYR A 121 -15.03 -6.19 -12.12
N GLU A 122 -15.46 -6.47 -13.35
CA GLU A 122 -16.75 -5.96 -13.84
C GLU A 122 -17.89 -6.47 -12.94
N GLY A 123 -18.71 -5.54 -12.45
CA GLY A 123 -19.83 -5.85 -11.56
C GLY A 123 -19.45 -6.14 -10.10
N ASP A 124 -18.22 -5.84 -9.66
CA ASP A 124 -17.83 -5.98 -8.26
C ASP A 124 -18.48 -4.96 -7.31
N VAL A 125 -19.04 -3.87 -7.87
CA VAL A 125 -19.86 -2.86 -7.18
C VAL A 125 -20.98 -2.38 -8.11
N ASP A 126 -22.07 -1.85 -7.52
CA ASP A 126 -23.23 -1.37 -8.27
C ASP A 126 -22.92 -0.17 -9.18
N ASP A 127 -22.12 0.79 -8.70
CA ASP A 127 -21.68 1.95 -9.48
C ASP A 127 -20.16 2.19 -9.32
N PRO A 128 -19.34 1.81 -10.32
CA PRO A 128 -17.89 1.96 -10.25
C PRO A 128 -17.43 3.43 -10.23
N ARG A 129 -18.29 4.40 -10.57
CA ARG A 129 -17.96 5.83 -10.52
C ARG A 129 -17.73 6.34 -9.10
N GLY A 130 -18.24 5.63 -8.08
CA GLY A 130 -18.01 5.93 -6.67
C GLY A 130 -16.51 5.95 -6.35
N GLY A 131 -15.79 4.87 -6.67
CA GLY A 131 -14.34 4.76 -6.49
C GLY A 131 -13.87 5.23 -5.11
N ILE A 132 -12.75 5.97 -5.08
CA ILE A 132 -12.14 6.54 -3.86
C ILE A 132 -13.10 7.41 -3.03
N ARG A 133 -14.18 7.95 -3.63
CA ARG A 133 -15.10 8.83 -2.88
C ARG A 133 -15.81 8.05 -1.78
N GLN A 134 -16.14 6.79 -2.02
CA GLN A 134 -16.85 5.94 -1.06
C GLN A 134 -16.00 5.50 0.15
N ILE A 135 -14.77 5.99 0.29
CA ILE A 135 -13.99 5.82 1.54
C ILE A 135 -14.69 6.49 2.73
N LEU A 136 -15.36 7.63 2.50
CA LEU A 136 -16.24 8.25 3.49
C LEU A 136 -17.70 7.92 3.19
N PRO A 137 -18.59 7.87 4.20
CA PRO A 137 -20.03 7.73 3.98
C PRO A 137 -20.61 9.03 3.41
N GLY A 138 -21.44 8.94 2.37
CA GLY A 138 -22.18 10.08 1.80
C GLY A 138 -21.71 10.69 0.47
N PRO A 139 -20.41 10.76 0.11
CA PRO A 139 -20.00 11.42 -1.14
C PRO A 139 -20.35 10.58 -2.37
N HIS A 140 -21.50 10.86 -2.98
CA HIS A 140 -21.86 10.34 -4.29
C HIS A 140 -21.23 11.21 -5.41
N PRO A 141 -20.77 10.63 -6.53
CA PRO A 141 -20.20 11.41 -7.64
C PRO A 141 -21.10 12.56 -8.10
N ASP A 142 -22.42 12.35 -8.08
CA ASP A 142 -23.41 13.34 -8.50
C ASP A 142 -23.52 14.55 -7.56
N GLU A 143 -23.03 14.47 -6.31
CA GLU A 143 -23.01 15.63 -5.40
C GLU A 143 -22.13 16.78 -5.90
N TRP A 144 -21.15 16.45 -6.74
CA TRP A 144 -20.17 17.38 -7.31
C TRP A 144 -20.45 17.74 -8.76
N ALA A 145 -21.54 17.22 -9.34
CA ALA A 145 -21.96 17.61 -10.68
C ALA A 145 -22.38 19.10 -10.69
N PRO A 146 -22.12 19.84 -11.79
CA PRO A 146 -22.56 21.23 -11.89
C PRO A 146 -24.08 21.30 -11.65
N ARG A 147 -24.52 22.13 -10.70
CA ARG A 147 -25.95 22.43 -10.56
C ARG A 147 -26.36 23.28 -11.76
N SER A 148 -27.37 22.80 -12.50
CA SER A 148 -27.98 23.50 -13.62
C SER A 148 -28.55 24.86 -13.23
#